data_AF-A0AAN6TQK4-F1
#
_entry.id   AF-A0AAN6TQK4-F1
#
_cell.length_a   1.000
_cell.length_b   1.000
_cell.length_c   1.000
_cell.angle_alpha   90.00
_cell.angle_beta   90.00
_cell.angle_gamma   90.00
#
_symmetry.space_group_name_H-M   'P 1'
#
loop_
_entity.id
_entity.type
_entity.pdbx_description
1 polymer ?
#
loop_
_entity_poly.entity_id
_entity_poly.type
_entity_poly.pdbx_seq_one_letter_code
_entity_poly.pdbx_strand_id
1 'polypeptide(L)'
;MCVFWYESIDEMHGKLFDGSDDSISTLDNLFKDGKLMQNGYEPLDDLEIQAVFSKALYALLIPQAWSLSPGLGVVVIDAQVPCGTIEPLKDDVSTEDGNASWVCYKDRMYFLLAASGEERDCTLVPGGGPGSWDCISNKFSLPPGLKTMDGKAWAGLTKDELVQGAVNTFEANNNQNGGEPANTSLEPKSIGTLQDLSVTAPGVIFLPICTIKEARENWAWVFRGGNPSAHYPCN
;
A
#
# COMPACT_ATOMS: atom_id res chain seq x y z
N MET A 1 18.47 8.34 5.03
CA MET A 1 17.76 9.57 4.64
C MET A 1 17.13 9.31 3.27
N CYS A 2 15.80 9.40 3.18
CA CYS A 2 14.98 8.78 2.13
C CYS A 2 14.80 9.72 0.92
N VAL A 3 15.82 9.82 0.07
CA VAL A 3 15.79 10.64 -1.16
C VAL A 3 15.13 9.87 -2.32
N PHE A 4 15.35 8.55 -2.39
CA PHE A 4 14.85 7.68 -3.46
C PHE A 4 13.33 7.62 -3.62
N TRP A 5 12.57 7.69 -2.53
CA TRP A 5 11.10 7.66 -2.60
C TRP A 5 10.55 8.95 -3.25
N TYR A 6 11.17 10.09 -2.91
CA TYR A 6 10.82 11.38 -3.47
C TYR A 6 11.19 11.43 -4.95
N GLU A 7 12.38 10.92 -5.30
CA GLU A 7 12.80 10.75 -6.69
C GLU A 7 11.88 9.79 -7.46
N SER A 8 11.37 8.74 -6.83
CA SER A 8 10.43 7.81 -7.47
C SER A 8 9.06 8.44 -7.70
N ILE A 9 8.58 9.29 -6.77
CA ILE A 9 7.39 10.11 -7.01
C ILE A 9 7.65 11.13 -8.11
N ASP A 10 8.81 11.77 -8.13
CA ASP A 10 9.15 12.80 -9.12
C ASP A 10 9.30 12.18 -10.53
N GLU A 11 9.90 10.99 -10.61
CA GLU A 11 10.03 10.22 -11.86
C GLU A 11 8.67 9.68 -12.32
N MET A 12 7.83 9.22 -11.39
CA MET A 12 6.46 8.81 -11.71
C MET A 12 5.63 10.00 -12.18
N HIS A 13 5.68 11.16 -11.51
CA HIS A 13 5.04 12.39 -11.99
C HIS A 13 5.57 12.80 -13.36
N GLY A 14 6.88 12.74 -13.56
CA GLY A 14 7.53 12.96 -14.84
C GLY A 14 6.95 12.05 -15.92
N LYS A 15 6.93 10.74 -15.69
CA LYS A 15 6.39 9.75 -16.64
C LYS A 15 4.89 9.82 -16.83
N LEU A 16 4.11 10.20 -15.81
CA LEU A 16 2.66 10.30 -15.93
C LEU A 16 2.25 11.53 -16.76
N PHE A 17 3.04 12.61 -16.70
CA PHE A 17 2.74 13.89 -17.34
C PHE A 17 3.76 14.28 -18.43
N ASP A 18 4.56 13.35 -18.95
CA ASP A 18 5.54 13.62 -20.02
C ASP A 18 4.92 13.78 -21.42
N GLY A 19 3.65 13.40 -21.57
CA GLY A 19 2.92 13.50 -22.83
C GLY A 19 3.29 12.44 -23.85
N SER A 20 3.93 11.34 -23.43
CA SER A 20 4.15 10.15 -24.26
C SER A 20 2.84 9.41 -24.52
N ASP A 21 2.78 8.59 -25.58
CA ASP A 21 1.58 7.80 -25.89
C ASP A 21 1.20 6.85 -24.73
N ASP A 22 2.18 6.33 -23.99
CA ASP A 22 1.97 5.49 -22.81
C ASP A 22 1.44 6.31 -21.62
N SER A 23 1.95 7.53 -21.39
CA SER A 23 1.43 8.42 -20.35
C SER A 23 0.02 8.90 -20.67
N ILE A 24 -0.24 9.22 -21.94
CA ILE A 24 -1.55 9.60 -22.45
C ILE A 24 -2.51 8.42 -22.35
N SER A 25 -2.09 7.19 -22.68
CA SER A 25 -2.91 5.99 -22.50
C SER A 25 -3.20 5.72 -21.03
N THR A 26 -2.23 5.93 -20.15
CA THR A 26 -2.41 5.75 -18.69
C THR A 26 -3.39 6.79 -18.13
N LEU A 27 -3.21 8.06 -18.48
CA LEU A 27 -4.14 9.14 -18.11
C LEU A 27 -5.52 8.96 -18.75
N ASP A 28 -5.58 8.62 -20.04
CA ASP A 28 -6.84 8.33 -20.75
C ASP A 28 -7.57 7.20 -20.05
N ASN A 29 -6.92 6.08 -19.74
CA ASN A 29 -7.54 4.98 -19.00
C ASN A 29 -8.05 5.38 -17.60
N LEU A 30 -7.42 6.39 -16.99
CA LEU A 30 -7.81 7.00 -15.70
C LEU A 30 -9.06 7.89 -15.82
N PHE A 31 -9.19 8.63 -16.93
CA PHE A 31 -10.29 9.58 -17.18
C PHE A 31 -11.45 9.01 -18.01
N LYS A 32 -11.19 7.99 -18.82
CA LYS A 32 -12.10 7.38 -19.78
C LYS A 32 -13.35 6.84 -19.08
N ASP A 33 -14.48 6.93 -19.77
CA ASP A 33 -15.80 6.53 -19.28
C ASP A 33 -16.31 7.30 -18.04
N GLY A 34 -15.68 8.44 -17.68
CA GLY A 34 -16.09 9.20 -16.51
C GLY A 34 -15.78 8.48 -15.20
N LYS A 35 -14.76 7.61 -15.19
CA LYS A 35 -14.25 6.86 -14.02
C LYS A 35 -14.02 7.70 -12.76
N LEU A 36 -13.77 9.01 -12.95
CA LEU A 36 -13.54 10.00 -11.89
C LEU A 36 -14.61 11.11 -11.87
N MET A 37 -15.69 10.96 -12.63
CA MET A 37 -16.78 11.93 -12.72
C MET A 37 -18.00 11.38 -11.99
N GLN A 38 -18.46 12.12 -11.00
CA GLN A 38 -19.68 11.83 -10.25
C GLN A 38 -20.90 11.98 -11.17
N ASN A 39 -21.84 11.03 -11.09
CA ASN A 39 -23.16 11.18 -11.71
C ASN A 39 -24.23 11.35 -10.62
N GLY A 40 -24.82 12.54 -10.55
CA GLY A 40 -26.07 12.80 -9.84
C GLY A 40 -26.05 14.05 -8.96
N TYR A 41 -26.63 15.13 -9.49
CA TYR A 41 -27.36 16.21 -8.78
C TYR A 41 -26.85 16.64 -7.40
N GLU A 42 -25.63 17.17 -7.34
CA GLU A 42 -25.29 18.57 -6.97
C GLU A 42 -23.97 18.86 -7.68
N PRO A 43 -23.81 19.99 -8.42
CA PRO A 43 -22.52 20.30 -9.00
C PRO A 43 -21.55 20.59 -7.85
N LEU A 44 -20.66 19.64 -7.59
CA LEU A 44 -19.46 19.89 -6.79
C LEU A 44 -18.78 21.13 -7.35
N ASP A 45 -18.32 22.02 -6.47
CA ASP A 45 -17.52 23.15 -6.91
C ASP A 45 -16.14 22.68 -7.45
N ASP A 46 -15.47 23.54 -8.21
CA ASP A 46 -14.18 23.20 -8.83
C ASP A 46 -13.13 22.72 -7.81
N LEU A 47 -13.17 23.22 -6.56
CA LEU A 47 -12.24 22.84 -5.49
C LEU A 47 -12.60 21.47 -4.91
N GLU A 48 -13.88 21.15 -4.79
CA GLU A 48 -14.37 19.84 -4.35
C GLU A 48 -14.01 18.76 -5.37
N ILE A 49 -14.19 19.03 -6.66
CA ILE A 49 -13.76 18.12 -7.75
C ILE A 49 -12.25 17.91 -7.67
N GLN A 50 -11.47 18.98 -7.52
CA GLN A 50 -10.01 18.88 -7.41
C GLN A 50 -9.58 18.04 -6.20
N ALA A 51 -10.25 18.20 -5.05
CA ALA A 51 -9.93 17.45 -3.84
C ALA A 51 -10.23 15.95 -3.99
N VAL A 52 -11.41 15.61 -4.53
CA VAL A 52 -11.82 14.21 -4.77
C VAL A 52 -10.87 13.55 -5.77
N PHE A 53 -10.59 14.22 -6.90
CA PHE A 53 -9.68 13.72 -7.91
C PHE A 53 -8.26 13.50 -7.35
N SER A 54 -7.72 14.50 -6.64
CA SER A 54 -6.36 14.42 -6.09
C SER A 54 -6.24 13.28 -5.08
N LYS A 55 -7.25 13.09 -4.23
CA LYS A 55 -7.27 12.00 -3.24
C LYS A 55 -7.34 10.62 -3.90
N ALA A 56 -8.20 10.47 -4.92
CA ALA A 56 -8.28 9.23 -5.70
C ALA A 56 -6.96 8.93 -6.45
N LEU A 57 -6.35 9.97 -7.03
CA LEU A 57 -5.06 9.85 -7.69
C LEU A 57 -3.97 9.40 -6.71
N TYR A 58 -3.87 10.00 -5.53
CA TYR A 58 -2.90 9.57 -4.52
C TYR A 58 -3.15 8.16 -4.00
N ALA A 59 -4.42 7.76 -3.83
CA ALA A 59 -4.77 6.41 -3.42
C ALA A 59 -4.31 5.34 -4.43
N LEU A 60 -4.27 5.69 -5.73
CA LEU A 60 -3.73 4.81 -6.78
C LEU A 60 -2.20 4.87 -6.85
N LEU A 61 -1.65 6.08 -6.90
CA LEU A 61 -0.23 6.31 -7.23
C LEU A 61 0.71 5.94 -6.09
N ILE A 62 0.32 6.13 -4.83
CA ILE A 62 1.19 5.84 -3.68
C ILE A 62 1.51 4.33 -3.58
N PRO A 63 0.52 3.41 -3.60
CA PRO A 63 0.80 1.98 -3.68
C PRO A 63 1.66 1.60 -4.89
N GLN A 64 1.42 2.22 -6.04
CA GLN A 64 2.20 1.97 -7.25
C GLN A 64 3.68 2.40 -7.07
N ALA A 65 3.92 3.58 -6.53
CA ALA A 65 5.26 4.08 -6.24
C ALA A 65 6.02 3.18 -5.26
N TRP A 66 5.34 2.68 -4.22
CA TRP A 66 5.93 1.70 -3.31
C TRP A 66 6.28 0.38 -4.01
N SER A 67 5.40 -0.14 -4.85
CA SER A 67 5.66 -1.41 -5.58
C SER A 67 6.85 -1.32 -6.55
N LEU A 68 7.13 -0.13 -7.07
CA LEU A 68 8.25 0.12 -7.99
C LEU A 68 9.56 0.43 -7.24
N SER A 69 9.52 0.64 -5.93
CA SER A 69 10.68 1.01 -5.12
C SER A 69 11.57 -0.22 -4.86
N PRO A 70 12.83 -0.26 -5.35
CA PRO A 70 13.69 -1.43 -5.16
C PRO A 70 13.98 -1.71 -3.69
N GLY A 71 13.87 -2.98 -3.29
CA GLY A 71 14.15 -3.41 -1.91
C GLY A 71 13.09 -2.99 -0.89
N LEU A 72 11.90 -2.57 -1.34
CA LEU A 72 10.78 -2.20 -0.50
C LEU A 72 9.57 -3.11 -0.80
N GLY A 73 9.13 -3.88 0.20
CA GLY A 73 7.90 -4.65 0.16
C GLY A 73 6.86 -4.07 1.11
N VAL A 74 6.02 -3.14 0.63
CA VAL A 74 4.91 -2.59 1.43
C VAL A 74 3.75 -3.57 1.48
N VAL A 75 3.20 -3.78 2.68
CA VAL A 75 2.22 -4.82 2.97
C VAL A 75 1.22 -4.37 4.02
N VAL A 76 -0.03 -4.81 3.88
CA VAL A 76 -1.03 -4.77 4.93
C VAL A 76 -1.02 -6.13 5.64
N ILE A 77 -0.52 -6.16 6.87
CA ILE A 77 -0.48 -7.37 7.69
C ILE A 77 -1.83 -7.58 8.38
N ASP A 78 -2.51 -8.69 8.12
CA ASP A 78 -3.59 -9.18 8.98
C ASP A 78 -2.98 -9.82 10.23
N ALA A 79 -3.14 -9.16 11.38
CA ALA A 79 -2.62 -9.66 12.65
C ALA A 79 -3.48 -10.79 13.23
N GLN A 80 -4.63 -11.09 12.63
CA GLN A 80 -5.56 -12.16 13.01
C GLN A 80 -6.05 -12.07 14.46
N VAL A 81 -6.13 -10.85 14.98
CA VAL A 81 -6.58 -10.53 16.34
C VAL A 81 -7.63 -9.42 16.30
N PRO A 82 -8.53 -9.36 17.30
CA PRO A 82 -9.51 -8.29 17.39
C PRO A 82 -8.84 -6.95 17.67
N CYS A 83 -9.56 -5.88 17.35
CA CYS A 83 -9.10 -4.52 17.65
C CYS A 83 -8.89 -4.33 19.17
N GLY A 84 -7.88 -3.54 19.53
CA GLY A 84 -7.53 -3.28 20.93
C GLY A 84 -6.59 -4.32 21.57
N THR A 85 -6.18 -5.35 20.83
CA THR A 85 -5.10 -6.25 21.25
C THR A 85 -3.80 -5.46 21.40
N ILE A 86 -3.11 -5.62 22.54
CA ILE A 86 -1.89 -4.86 22.86
C ILE A 86 -0.68 -5.53 22.19
N GLU A 87 0.01 -4.76 21.34
CA GLU A 87 1.28 -5.12 20.69
C GLU A 87 1.35 -6.56 20.12
N PRO A 88 0.40 -6.97 19.25
CA PRO A 88 0.36 -8.35 18.74
C PRO A 88 1.58 -8.73 17.88
N LEU A 89 2.34 -7.75 17.38
CA LEU A 89 3.50 -7.92 16.51
C LEU A 89 4.83 -7.47 17.15
N LYS A 90 4.94 -7.45 18.49
CA LYS A 90 6.11 -6.89 19.22
C LYS A 90 7.47 -7.48 18.84
N ASP A 91 7.51 -8.74 18.41
CA ASP A 91 8.74 -9.41 18.01
C ASP A 91 9.15 -9.01 16.59
N ASP A 92 8.17 -8.62 15.76
CA ASP A 92 8.35 -8.34 14.34
C ASP A 92 8.47 -6.84 14.00
N VAL A 93 7.94 -5.98 14.87
CA VAL A 93 7.80 -4.53 14.66
C VAL A 93 8.25 -3.79 15.93
N SER A 94 8.76 -2.56 15.80
CA SER A 94 9.03 -1.71 16.96
C SER A 94 7.72 -1.21 17.58
N THR A 95 7.69 -0.89 18.87
CA THR A 95 6.49 -0.30 19.51
C THR A 95 6.08 1.00 18.83
N GLU A 96 7.03 1.84 18.42
CA GLU A 96 6.76 3.09 17.71
C GLU A 96 6.07 2.83 16.36
N ASP A 97 6.66 1.97 15.52
CA ASP A 97 6.12 1.68 14.20
C ASP A 97 4.80 0.90 14.29
N GLY A 98 4.69 -0.01 15.26
CA GLY A 98 3.45 -0.73 15.55
C GLY A 98 2.31 0.23 15.88
N ASN A 99 2.54 1.21 16.75
CA ASN A 99 1.57 2.24 17.10
C ASN A 99 1.19 3.17 15.94
N ALA A 100 2.16 3.47 15.06
CA ALA A 100 1.92 4.33 13.91
C ALA A 100 1.20 3.64 12.74
N SER A 101 1.39 2.32 12.57
CA SER A 101 0.91 1.56 11.40
C SER A 101 -0.44 0.88 11.58
N TRP A 102 -0.89 0.62 12.82
CA TRP A 102 -2.11 -0.17 13.01
C TRP A 102 -3.37 0.58 12.58
N VAL A 103 -4.32 -0.20 12.06
CA VAL A 103 -5.67 0.21 11.67
C VAL A 103 -6.65 -0.84 12.17
N CYS A 104 -7.76 -0.40 12.76
CA CYS A 104 -8.87 -1.28 13.11
C CYS A 104 -9.92 -1.26 12.00
N TYR A 105 -10.23 -2.42 11.43
CA TYR A 105 -11.28 -2.53 10.41
C TYR A 105 -12.04 -3.84 10.55
N LYS A 106 -13.38 -3.79 10.54
CA LYS A 106 -14.26 -4.97 10.71
C LYS A 106 -13.90 -5.84 11.94
N ASP A 107 -13.61 -5.19 13.08
CA ASP A 107 -13.15 -5.83 14.33
C ASP A 107 -11.88 -6.68 14.16
N ARG A 108 -11.05 -6.37 13.16
CA ARG A 108 -9.73 -6.96 12.96
C ARG A 108 -8.65 -5.89 12.96
N MET A 109 -7.51 -6.24 13.54
CA MET A 109 -6.34 -5.38 13.59
C MET A 109 -5.43 -5.66 12.40
N TYR A 110 -5.17 -4.62 11.61
CA TYR A 110 -4.28 -4.64 10.46
C TYR A 110 -3.10 -3.68 10.69
N PHE A 111 -1.97 -3.92 10.04
CA PHE A 111 -0.80 -3.04 10.13
C PHE A 111 -0.26 -2.73 8.73
N LEU A 112 -0.12 -1.44 8.38
CA LEU A 112 0.52 -1.02 7.14
C LEU A 112 2.04 -0.88 7.35
N LEU A 113 2.80 -1.84 6.85
CA LEU A 113 4.23 -2.04 7.15
C LEU A 113 5.04 -2.23 5.87
N ALA A 114 6.37 -2.21 6.01
CA ALA A 114 7.31 -2.46 4.94
C ALA A 114 8.40 -3.45 5.36
N ALA A 115 8.59 -4.50 4.55
CA ALA A 115 9.84 -5.25 4.48
C ALA A 115 10.86 -4.40 3.72
N SER A 116 11.76 -3.73 4.43
CA SER A 116 12.70 -2.77 3.84
C SER A 116 14.12 -3.26 3.98
N GLY A 117 14.84 -3.36 2.85
CA GLY A 117 16.22 -3.82 2.83
C GLY A 117 16.34 -5.33 3.09
N GLU A 118 17.44 -5.71 3.75
CA GLU A 118 17.76 -7.11 4.04
C GLU A 118 16.94 -7.65 5.22
N GLU A 119 16.53 -8.91 5.17
CA GLU A 119 15.74 -9.54 6.25
C GLU A 119 16.53 -9.69 7.54
N ARG A 120 17.86 -9.74 7.48
CA ARG A 120 18.73 -9.88 8.63
C ARG A 120 20.04 -9.15 8.41
N ASP A 121 20.62 -8.67 9.49
CA ASP A 121 22.00 -8.17 9.51
C ASP A 121 22.89 -9.25 10.13
N CYS A 122 23.92 -9.66 9.39
CA CYS A 122 24.90 -10.66 9.87
C CYS A 122 26.25 -10.01 10.12
N THR A 123 26.78 -10.17 11.32
CA THR A 123 28.11 -9.67 11.72
C THR A 123 29.05 -10.81 12.08
N LEU A 124 30.35 -10.63 11.83
CA LEU A 124 31.36 -11.59 12.23
C LEU A 124 31.49 -11.58 13.75
N VAL A 125 31.44 -12.76 14.38
CA VAL A 125 31.68 -12.89 15.81
C VAL A 125 33.15 -12.60 16.12
N PRO A 126 33.47 -11.58 16.94
CA PRO A 126 34.86 -11.28 17.30
C PRO A 126 35.51 -12.49 18.00
N GLY A 127 36.64 -12.97 17.47
CA GLY A 127 37.34 -14.14 17.99
C GLY A 127 36.71 -15.50 17.64
N GLY A 128 35.66 -15.51 16.82
CA GLY A 128 35.08 -16.74 16.26
C GLY A 128 35.99 -17.38 15.20
N GLY A 129 35.89 -18.69 15.04
CA GLY A 129 36.52 -19.40 13.93
C GLY A 129 35.89 -19.03 12.57
N PRO A 130 36.48 -19.47 11.44
CA PRO A 130 35.94 -19.23 10.11
C PRO A 130 34.46 -19.66 10.01
N GLY A 131 33.58 -18.76 9.56
CA GLY A 131 32.15 -19.02 9.44
C GLY A 131 31.31 -18.72 10.68
N SER A 132 31.88 -18.10 11.72
CA SER A 132 31.12 -17.65 12.90
C SER A 132 30.43 -16.32 12.63
N TRP A 133 29.15 -16.38 12.25
CA TRP A 133 28.30 -15.22 12.01
C TRP A 133 27.20 -15.14 13.09
N ASP A 134 26.99 -13.95 13.62
CA ASP A 134 25.81 -13.61 14.42
C ASP A 134 24.84 -12.83 13.55
N CYS A 135 23.64 -13.37 13.36
CA CYS A 135 22.63 -12.80 12.46
C CYS A 135 21.38 -12.43 13.25
N ILE A 136 20.97 -11.17 13.12
CA ILE A 136 19.79 -10.63 13.79
C ILE A 136 18.77 -10.29 12.71
N SER A 137 17.56 -10.86 12.81
CA SER A 137 16.46 -10.51 11.90
C SER A 137 16.04 -9.04 12.10
N ASN A 138 15.93 -8.32 10.98
CA ASN A 138 15.46 -6.95 10.93
C ASN A 138 13.95 -6.89 11.16
N LYS A 139 13.48 -5.81 11.79
CA LYS A 139 12.06 -5.58 12.01
C LYS A 139 11.40 -4.96 10.78
N PHE A 140 10.11 -5.22 10.60
CA PHE A 140 9.32 -4.43 9.65
C PHE A 140 9.26 -2.98 10.14
N SER A 141 9.26 -2.04 9.19
CA SER A 141 9.23 -0.60 9.46
C SER A 141 8.03 0.06 8.79
N LEU A 142 7.82 1.34 9.04
CA LEU A 142 6.78 2.10 8.35
C LEU A 142 7.16 2.30 6.87
N PRO A 143 6.20 2.17 5.93
CA PRO A 143 6.39 2.62 4.56
C PRO A 143 6.80 4.10 4.50
N PRO A 144 7.68 4.48 3.56
CA PRO A 144 8.02 5.88 3.32
C PRO A 144 6.76 6.73 3.11
N GLY A 145 6.69 7.88 3.78
CA GLY A 145 5.56 8.80 3.69
C GLY A 145 4.38 8.48 4.63
N LEU A 146 4.32 7.31 5.27
CA LEU A 146 3.18 6.95 6.12
C LEU A 146 2.98 7.92 7.30
N LYS A 147 4.07 8.42 7.91
CA LYS A 147 3.99 9.39 9.02
C LYS A 147 3.33 10.72 8.63
N THR A 148 3.25 11.05 7.33
CA THR A 148 2.61 12.29 6.85
C THR A 148 1.18 12.07 6.33
N MET A 149 0.67 10.83 6.36
CA MET A 149 -0.73 10.50 6.01
C MET A 149 -1.67 10.71 7.20
N ASP A 150 -1.67 11.92 7.75
CA ASP A 150 -2.49 12.33 8.89
C ASP A 150 -3.77 13.07 8.48
N GLY A 151 -4.14 13.00 7.20
CA GLY A 151 -5.25 13.73 6.61
C GLY A 151 -4.94 15.19 6.24
N LYS A 152 -3.70 15.68 6.43
CA LYS A 152 -3.30 17.04 6.00
C LYS A 152 -2.47 17.07 4.72
N ALA A 153 -1.73 16.00 4.43
CA ALA A 153 -1.03 15.82 3.16
C ALA A 153 -1.83 14.87 2.23
N TRP A 154 -1.35 14.66 1.01
CA TRP A 154 -1.89 13.67 0.08
C TRP A 154 -3.39 13.85 -0.22
N ALA A 155 -3.82 15.11 -0.34
CA ALA A 155 -5.23 15.49 -0.50
C ALA A 155 -6.17 14.88 0.55
N GLY A 156 -5.67 14.71 1.78
CA GLY A 156 -6.46 14.18 2.89
C GLY A 156 -6.61 12.66 2.89
N LEU A 157 -5.77 11.94 2.14
CA LEU A 157 -5.67 10.49 2.23
C LEU A 157 -5.08 10.06 3.58
N THR A 158 -5.70 9.06 4.18
CA THR A 158 -5.29 8.50 5.49
C THR A 158 -4.79 7.07 5.36
N LYS A 159 -3.99 6.61 6.34
CA LYS A 159 -3.58 5.20 6.42
C LYS A 159 -4.78 4.25 6.55
N ASP A 160 -5.82 4.69 7.27
CA ASP A 160 -7.05 3.94 7.48
C ASP A 160 -7.73 3.66 6.15
N GLU A 161 -7.83 4.66 5.27
CA GLU A 161 -8.38 4.50 3.93
C GLU A 161 -7.54 3.58 3.04
N LEU A 162 -6.21 3.67 3.11
CA LEU A 162 -5.32 2.76 2.38
C LEU A 162 -5.55 1.30 2.79
N VAL A 163 -5.58 1.04 4.11
CA VAL A 163 -5.78 -0.31 4.64
C VAL A 163 -7.18 -0.81 4.33
N GLN A 164 -8.21 0.01 4.53
CA GLN A 164 -9.59 -0.38 4.24
C GLN A 164 -9.79 -0.69 2.76
N GLY A 165 -9.26 0.15 1.87
CA GLY A 165 -9.33 -0.10 0.42
C GLY A 165 -8.62 -1.37 0.01
N ALA A 166 -7.42 -1.63 0.54
CA ALA A 166 -6.71 -2.88 0.28
C ALA A 166 -7.51 -4.10 0.76
N VAL A 167 -8.08 -4.06 1.98
CA VAL A 167 -8.89 -5.15 2.53
C VAL A 167 -10.15 -5.37 1.69
N ASN A 168 -10.81 -4.30 1.25
CA ASN A 168 -11.99 -4.40 0.40
C ASN A 168 -11.66 -4.99 -0.98
N THR A 169 -10.53 -4.62 -1.60
CA THR A 169 -10.04 -5.25 -2.83
C THR A 169 -9.77 -6.73 -2.63
N PHE A 170 -9.05 -7.09 -1.57
CA PHE A 170 -8.70 -8.47 -1.25
C PHE A 170 -9.93 -9.34 -1.00
N GLU A 171 -10.90 -8.87 -0.21
CA GLU A 171 -12.16 -9.58 0.03
C GLU A 171 -13.00 -9.73 -1.25
N ALA A 172 -13.10 -8.67 -2.07
CA ALA A 172 -13.81 -8.73 -3.35
C ALA A 172 -13.15 -9.70 -4.33
N ASN A 173 -11.84 -9.89 -4.23
CA ASN A 173 -11.07 -10.87 -4.99
C ASN A 173 -10.97 -12.24 -4.30
N ASN A 174 -12.00 -12.66 -3.56
CA ASN A 174 -12.08 -13.97 -2.90
C ASN A 174 -10.91 -14.24 -1.92
N ASN A 175 -10.44 -13.20 -1.22
CA ASN A 175 -9.29 -13.25 -0.33
C ASN A 175 -7.99 -13.64 -1.05
N GLN A 176 -7.75 -13.03 -2.22
CA GLN A 176 -6.52 -13.20 -2.98
C GLN A 176 -5.94 -11.82 -3.34
N ASN A 177 -4.61 -11.71 -3.28
CA ASN A 177 -3.92 -10.51 -3.73
C ASN A 177 -4.07 -10.30 -5.24
N GLY A 178 -4.00 -9.02 -5.67
CA GLY A 178 -4.32 -8.61 -7.03
C GLY A 178 -5.82 -8.43 -7.23
N GLY A 179 -6.32 -8.85 -8.40
CA GLY A 179 -7.72 -8.70 -8.81
C GLY A 179 -7.88 -7.69 -9.93
N GLU A 180 -9.11 -7.58 -10.41
CA GLU A 180 -9.45 -6.64 -11.48
C GLU A 180 -9.56 -5.21 -10.91
N PRO A 181 -9.08 -4.19 -11.63
CA PRO A 181 -9.44 -2.79 -11.38
C PRO A 181 -10.94 -2.63 -11.23
N ALA A 182 -11.37 -1.72 -10.35
CA ALA A 182 -12.77 -1.42 -10.14
C ALA A 182 -13.48 -1.24 -11.51
N ASN A 183 -14.48 -2.08 -11.79
CA ASN A 183 -15.23 -1.98 -13.04
C ASN A 183 -16.15 -0.77 -12.97
N THR A 184 -15.80 0.28 -13.71
CA THR A 184 -16.60 1.51 -13.83
C THR A 184 -17.60 1.46 -14.99
N SER A 185 -17.83 0.29 -15.60
CA SER A 185 -18.94 0.11 -16.54
C SER A 185 -20.25 0.24 -15.76
N LEU A 186 -20.84 1.42 -15.83
CA LEU A 186 -22.09 1.82 -15.18
C LEU A 186 -23.26 0.95 -15.69
N GLU A 187 -23.50 -0.19 -15.05
CA GLU A 187 -24.84 -0.79 -14.99
C GLU A 187 -25.73 0.12 -14.10
N PRO A 188 -26.96 0.48 -14.52
CA PRO A 188 -27.78 1.49 -13.84
C PRO A 188 -28.23 1.13 -12.40
N LYS A 189 -27.90 -0.06 -11.90
CA LYS A 189 -28.12 -0.48 -10.50
C LYS A 189 -26.88 -0.36 -9.61
N SER A 190 -25.72 0.02 -10.17
CA SER A 190 -24.43 0.15 -9.48
C SER A 190 -24.03 1.61 -9.20
N ILE A 191 -24.85 2.57 -9.66
CA ILE A 191 -24.53 4.01 -9.66
C ILE A 191 -24.57 4.61 -8.25
N GLY A 192 -25.35 4.04 -7.33
CA GLY A 192 -25.30 4.41 -5.91
C GLY A 192 -23.93 4.13 -5.28
N THR A 193 -23.18 3.17 -5.80
CA THR A 193 -21.83 2.81 -5.33
C THR A 193 -20.73 3.73 -5.89
N LEU A 194 -21.03 4.49 -6.95
CA LEU A 194 -20.10 5.44 -7.60
C LEU A 194 -20.35 6.90 -7.18
N GLN A 195 -21.52 7.20 -6.62
CA GLN A 195 -21.76 8.47 -5.91
C GLN A 195 -20.88 8.59 -4.65
N ASP A 196 -20.49 7.45 -4.09
CA ASP A 196 -19.53 7.30 -2.99
C ASP A 196 -18.19 6.77 -3.54
N LEU A 197 -17.48 7.52 -4.40
CA LEU A 197 -16.07 7.24 -4.75
C LEU A 197 -15.18 7.42 -3.51
N SER A 198 -15.39 6.56 -2.53
CA SER A 198 -14.47 6.35 -1.44
C SER A 198 -13.26 5.64 -2.05
N VAL A 199 -12.07 6.17 -1.79
CA VAL A 199 -10.79 5.50 -2.06
C VAL A 199 -10.71 4.09 -1.47
N THR A 200 -11.65 3.74 -0.58
CA THR A 200 -11.79 2.41 0.00
C THR A 200 -12.57 1.41 -0.86
N ALA A 201 -13.10 1.81 -2.03
CA ALA A 201 -13.82 0.90 -2.92
C ALA A 201 -12.92 -0.25 -3.42
N PRO A 202 -13.44 -1.48 -3.53
CA PRO A 202 -12.68 -2.60 -4.09
C PRO A 202 -12.14 -2.29 -5.49
N GLY A 203 -10.88 -2.62 -5.73
CA GLY A 203 -10.21 -2.43 -7.02
C GLY A 203 -9.64 -1.03 -7.26
N VAL A 204 -9.57 -0.19 -6.21
CA VAL A 204 -8.85 1.10 -6.23
C VAL A 204 -7.44 0.96 -5.65
N ILE A 205 -7.31 0.25 -4.53
CA ILE A 205 -6.04 0.10 -3.78
C ILE A 205 -5.62 -1.37 -3.82
N PHE A 206 -4.42 -1.63 -4.36
CA PHE A 206 -3.86 -2.96 -4.60
C PHE A 206 -2.66 -3.29 -3.69
N LEU A 207 -2.71 -2.88 -2.42
CA LEU A 207 -1.68 -3.28 -1.46
C LEU A 207 -1.83 -4.78 -1.12
N PRO A 208 -0.73 -5.55 -1.09
CA PRO A 208 -0.80 -6.95 -0.77
C PRO A 208 -1.17 -7.15 0.71
N ILE A 209 -1.99 -8.17 0.98
CA ILE A 209 -2.42 -8.59 2.31
C ILE A 209 -1.95 -10.01 2.57
N CYS A 210 -1.32 -10.21 3.72
CA CYS A 210 -0.97 -11.52 4.25
C CYS A 210 -0.73 -11.46 5.76
N THR A 211 -0.44 -12.62 6.36
CA THR A 211 -0.06 -12.68 7.77
C THR A 211 1.39 -12.26 7.98
N ILE A 212 1.75 -11.87 9.21
CA ILE A 212 3.15 -11.52 9.55
C ILE A 212 4.12 -12.67 9.27
N LYS A 213 3.68 -13.91 9.50
CA LYS A 213 4.47 -15.11 9.26
C LYS A 213 4.79 -15.28 7.78
N GLU A 214 3.79 -15.16 6.91
CA GLU A 214 3.97 -15.27 5.46
C GLU A 214 4.92 -14.18 4.95
N ALA A 215 4.68 -12.92 5.34
CA ALA A 215 5.53 -11.80 4.95
C ALA A 215 6.99 -12.01 5.38
N ARG A 216 7.22 -12.52 6.59
CA ARG A 216 8.55 -12.83 7.13
C ARG A 216 9.24 -13.95 6.34
N GLU A 217 8.52 -15.03 6.05
CA GLU A 217 9.04 -16.17 5.29
C GLU A 217 9.46 -15.76 3.88
N ASN A 218 8.64 -14.95 3.20
CA ASN A 218 8.94 -14.45 1.86
C ASN A 218 10.08 -13.41 1.85
N TRP A 219 10.16 -12.54 2.84
CA TRP A 219 11.30 -11.62 2.97
C TRP A 219 12.62 -12.39 3.17
N ALA A 220 12.61 -13.43 4.01
CA ALA A 220 13.76 -14.31 4.21
C ALA A 220 14.11 -15.12 2.95
N TRP A 221 13.10 -15.49 2.15
CA TRP A 221 13.32 -16.16 0.86
C TRP A 221 14.05 -15.24 -0.13
N VAL A 222 13.60 -14.00 -0.29
CA VAL A 222 14.26 -13.02 -1.16
C VAL A 222 15.69 -12.72 -0.70
N PHE A 223 15.90 -12.58 0.61
CA PHE A 223 17.25 -12.41 1.17
C PHE A 223 18.21 -13.57 0.80
N ARG A 224 17.71 -14.79 0.65
CA ARG A 224 18.51 -15.98 0.26
C ARG A 224 18.71 -16.11 -1.25
N GLY A 225 18.37 -15.10 -2.03
CA GLY A 225 18.46 -15.09 -3.49
C GLY A 225 17.21 -15.63 -4.20
N GLY A 226 16.10 -15.75 -3.48
CA GLY A 226 14.80 -16.01 -4.08
C GLY A 226 14.28 -14.81 -4.88
N ASN A 227 13.49 -15.07 -5.92
CA ASN A 227 12.79 -14.00 -6.62
C ASN A 227 11.56 -13.55 -5.81
N PRO A 228 11.30 -12.23 -5.70
CA PRO A 228 10.06 -11.73 -5.13
C PRO A 228 8.87 -12.15 -6.01
N SER A 229 7.73 -12.40 -5.38
CA SER A 229 6.45 -12.59 -6.08
C SER A 229 5.92 -11.27 -6.65
N ALA A 230 4.84 -11.35 -7.42
CA ALA A 230 4.14 -10.16 -7.91
C ALA A 230 3.50 -9.32 -6.78
N HIS A 231 3.26 -9.92 -5.61
CA HIS A 231 2.63 -9.30 -4.46
C HIS A 231 3.55 -9.24 -3.24
N TYR A 232 4.86 -9.23 -3.48
CA TYR A 232 5.88 -9.25 -2.44
C TYR A 232 5.65 -8.13 -1.41
N PRO A 233 5.70 -8.43 -0.10
CA PRO A 233 6.20 -9.66 0.54
C PRO A 233 5.15 -10.76 0.75
N CYS A 234 3.96 -10.67 0.15
CA CYS A 234 2.99 -11.77 0.15
C CYS A 234 3.22 -12.71 -1.05
N ASN A 235 2.42 -13.77 -1.14
CA ASN A 235 2.35 -14.79 -2.21
C ASN A 235 2.84 -14.41 -3.62
#